data_AF-A0A6J4SD86-F1
#
_entry.id   AF-A0A6J4SD86-F1
#
_cell.length_a   1.000
_cell.length_b   1.000
_cell.length_c   1.000
_cell.angle_alpha   90.00
_cell.angle_beta   90.00
_cell.angle_gamma   90.00
#
_symmetry.space_group_name_H-M   'P 1'
#
loop_
_entity.id
_entity.type
_entity.pdbx_description
1 polymer ?
#
loop_
_entity_poly.entity_id
_entity_poly.type
_entity_poly.pdbx_seq_one_letter_code
_entity_poly.pdbx_strand_id
1 'polypeptide(L)'
;REVVAGPAAKTRGAAASVRDSVLRIRRGRVRATVSCTATTPCRGTLRLKTRGARPVVLGSARVAIAAGRTATVEAKLSAAGRRVAARKAKTPATVEIDLGAAGRATKAVTVRR
;
A
#
# COMPACT_ATOMS: atom_id res chain seq x y z
N ARG A 1 -2.95 -11.99 -29.50
CA ARG A 1 -2.44 -12.08 -28.12
C ARG A 1 -3.14 -11.00 -27.31
N GLU A 2 -4.21 -11.37 -26.62
CA GLU A 2 -5.05 -10.45 -25.84
C GLU A 2 -4.32 -9.97 -24.58
N VAL A 3 -4.28 -8.65 -24.39
CA VAL A 3 -3.77 -8.02 -23.17
C VAL A 3 -4.99 -7.64 -22.34
N VAL A 4 -5.28 -8.43 -21.31
CA VAL A 4 -6.45 -8.22 -20.44
C VAL A 4 -6.28 -6.92 -19.65
N ALA A 5 -7.18 -5.98 -19.90
CA ALA A 5 -7.33 -4.73 -19.19
C ALA A 5 -7.75 -4.97 -17.74
N GLY A 6 -6.80 -4.91 -16.81
CA GLY A 6 -7.08 -4.73 -15.38
C GLY A 6 -7.56 -3.30 -15.11
N PRO A 7 -8.42 -3.06 -14.09
CA PRO A 7 -9.07 -1.77 -13.89
C PRO A 7 -8.03 -0.66 -13.68
N ALA A 8 -8.12 0.34 -14.55
CA ALA A 8 -7.24 1.50 -14.64
C ALA A 8 -7.19 2.28 -13.31
N ALA A 9 -6.11 2.10 -12.55
CA ALA A 9 -5.64 3.10 -11.63
C ALA A 9 -5.19 4.31 -12.46
N LYS A 10 -6.06 5.32 -12.60
CA LYS A 10 -5.72 6.65 -13.15
C LYS A 10 -4.66 7.28 -12.23
N THR A 11 -3.42 6.88 -12.44
CA THR A 11 -2.25 7.37 -11.74
C THR A 11 -1.65 8.40 -12.67
N ARG A 12 -1.96 9.68 -12.45
CA ARG A 12 -1.15 10.75 -13.05
C ARG A 12 0.25 10.61 -12.47
N GLY A 13 1.15 9.97 -13.21
CA GLY A 13 2.61 9.95 -12.99
C GLY A 13 3.09 9.84 -11.53
N ALA A 14 2.51 8.96 -10.71
CA ALA A 14 3.04 8.81 -9.36
C ALA A 14 4.39 8.10 -9.43
N ALA A 15 5.43 8.74 -8.89
CA ALA A 15 6.79 8.25 -8.81
C ALA A 15 6.92 6.86 -8.14
N ALA A 16 5.92 6.47 -7.33
CA ALA A 16 5.87 5.14 -6.73
C ALA A 16 4.58 4.39 -7.08
N SER A 17 4.73 3.07 -7.16
CA SER A 17 3.64 2.13 -7.38
C SER A 17 3.74 0.97 -6.40
N VAL A 18 2.58 0.50 -5.92
CA VAL A 18 2.50 -0.74 -5.13
C VAL A 18 2.35 -1.90 -6.11
N ARG A 19 3.24 -2.89 -6.06
CA ARG A 19 3.15 -4.06 -6.95
C ARG A 19 2.09 -5.04 -6.50
N ASP A 20 1.96 -5.24 -5.19
CA ASP A 20 1.04 -6.23 -4.64
C ASP A 20 -0.43 -5.81 -4.77
N SER A 21 -1.28 -6.78 -5.08
CA SER A 21 -2.74 -6.66 -5.00
C SER A 21 -3.29 -7.32 -3.74
N VAL A 22 -2.49 -8.19 -3.11
CA VAL A 22 -2.82 -8.90 -1.87
C VAL A 22 -1.68 -8.74 -0.89
N LEU A 23 -1.98 -8.20 0.29
CA LEU A 23 -0.99 -8.02 1.35
C LEU A 23 -1.24 -9.04 2.46
N ARG A 24 -0.19 -9.73 2.89
CA ARG A 24 -0.29 -10.71 3.98
C ARG A 24 0.14 -10.11 5.30
N ILE A 25 -0.63 -10.39 6.34
CA ILE A 25 -0.28 -10.05 7.71
C ILE A 25 0.64 -11.14 8.25
N ARG A 26 1.84 -10.78 8.68
CA ARG A 26 2.76 -11.68 9.39
C ARG A 26 3.22 -11.00 10.66
N ARG A 27 3.06 -11.69 11.80
CA ARG A 27 3.50 -11.21 13.12
C ARG A 27 3.01 -9.76 13.42
N GLY A 28 1.76 -9.45 13.06
CA GLY A 28 1.17 -8.13 13.27
C GLY A 28 1.67 -7.02 12.33
N ARG A 29 2.34 -7.38 11.23
CA ARG A 29 2.84 -6.46 10.20
C ARG A 29 2.30 -6.83 8.83
N VAL A 30 2.09 -5.84 7.98
CA VAL A 30 1.68 -6.01 6.59
C VAL A 30 2.89 -5.71 5.70
N ARG A 31 3.25 -6.66 4.83
CA ARG A 31 4.33 -6.47 3.85
C ARG A 31 3.75 -5.95 2.55
N ALA A 32 4.30 -4.85 2.04
CA ALA A 32 3.95 -4.28 0.76
C ALA A 32 5.20 -3.99 -0.07
N THR A 33 5.24 -4.50 -1.27
CA THR A 33 6.29 -4.27 -2.26
C THR A 33 5.97 -2.98 -3.01
N VAL A 34 6.84 -2.00 -2.87
CA VAL A 34 6.69 -0.68 -3.48
C VAL A 34 7.87 -0.46 -4.43
N SER A 35 7.57 -0.09 -5.67
CA SER A 35 8.56 0.32 -6.66
C SER A 35 8.58 1.83 -6.78
N CYS A 36 9.77 2.42 -6.83
CA CYS A 36 10.00 3.83 -7.14
C CYS A 36 10.63 3.91 -8.54
N THR A 37 9.95 4.57 -9.49
CA THR A 37 10.42 4.77 -10.87
C THR A 37 10.92 6.18 -11.12
N ALA A 38 10.90 7.06 -10.12
CA ALA A 38 11.48 8.39 -10.23
C ALA A 38 13.02 8.37 -10.21
N THR A 39 13.59 9.46 -10.74
CA THR A 39 15.03 9.79 -10.66
C THR A 39 15.46 10.27 -9.28
N THR A 40 14.51 10.66 -8.42
CA THR A 40 14.74 11.04 -7.03
C THR A 40 14.23 9.95 -6.07
N PRO A 41 14.81 9.84 -4.85
CA PRO A 41 14.36 8.85 -3.88
C PRO A 41 12.93 9.11 -3.41
N CYS A 42 12.07 8.09 -3.51
CA CYS A 42 10.72 8.14 -2.99
C CYS A 42 10.76 8.07 -1.46
N ARG A 43 10.54 9.21 -0.80
CA ARG A 43 10.45 9.31 0.66
C ARG A 43 9.06 9.81 1.05
N GLY A 44 8.47 9.17 2.04
CA GLY A 44 7.12 9.53 2.45
C GLY A 44 6.49 8.58 3.45
N THR A 45 5.16 8.53 3.43
CA THR A 45 4.37 7.71 4.34
C THR A 45 3.42 6.81 3.56
N LEU A 46 3.47 5.52 3.87
CA LEU A 46 2.45 4.55 3.46
C LEU A 46 1.40 4.44 4.55
N ARG A 47 0.14 4.55 4.16
CA ARG A 47 -1.03 4.36 5.01
C ARG A 47 -1.90 3.27 4.42
N LEU A 48 -2.31 2.33 5.26
CA LEU A 48 -3.21 1.26 4.89
C LEU A 48 -4.56 1.52 5.57
N LYS A 49 -5.61 1.70 4.78
CA LYS A 49 -6.97 1.99 5.26
C LYS A 49 -7.95 0.92 4.78
N THR A 50 -8.92 0.52 5.58
CA THR A 50 -10.00 -0.36 5.11
C THR A 50 -10.88 0.37 4.09
N ARG A 51 -11.50 -0.40 3.19
CA ARG A 51 -12.56 0.11 2.31
C ARG A 51 -13.91 -0.05 3.00
N GLY A 52 -14.75 0.99 2.94
CA GLY A 52 -16.09 1.00 3.49
C GLY A 52 -16.54 2.41 3.92
N ALA A 53 -17.77 2.53 4.41
CA ALA A 53 -18.37 3.80 4.84
C ALA A 53 -17.58 4.50 5.96
N ARG A 54 -16.90 3.74 6.82
CA ARG A 54 -15.98 4.25 7.85
C ARG A 54 -14.59 3.63 7.66
N PRO A 55 -13.69 4.26 6.89
CA PRO A 55 -12.35 3.72 6.66
C PRO A 55 -11.53 3.78 7.95
N VAL A 56 -11.02 2.62 8.37
CA VAL A 56 -10.17 2.48 9.55
C VAL A 56 -8.73 2.33 9.10
N VAL A 57 -7.81 3.07 9.73
CA VAL A 57 -6.38 2.93 9.48
C VAL A 57 -5.90 1.60 10.07
N LEU A 58 -5.63 0.63 9.19
CA LEU A 58 -5.07 -0.67 9.55
C LEU A 58 -3.63 -0.54 10.03
N GLY A 59 -2.85 0.36 9.43
CA GLY A 59 -1.44 0.57 9.78
C GLY A 59 -0.81 1.67 8.94
N SER A 60 0.40 2.05 9.34
CA SER A 60 1.22 3.00 8.60
C SER A 60 2.70 2.63 8.68
N ALA A 61 3.47 3.09 7.71
CA ALA A 61 4.91 2.94 7.66
C ALA A 61 5.53 4.18 7.01
N ARG A 62 6.76 4.51 7.42
CA ARG A 62 7.60 5.39 6.60
C ARG A 62 8.15 4.59 5.42
N VAL A 63 8.17 5.22 4.27
CA VAL A 63 8.71 4.67 3.03
C VAL A 63 9.96 5.46 2.68
N ALA A 64 11.05 4.76 2.44
CA ALA A 64 12.26 5.32 1.87
C ALA A 64 12.80 4.32 0.85
N ILE A 65 12.67 4.68 -0.43
CA ILE A 65 13.08 3.82 -1.55
C ILE A 65 14.01 4.65 -2.41
N ALA A 66 15.18 4.10 -2.72
CA ALA A 66 16.10 4.75 -3.63
C ALA A 66 15.47 4.90 -5.03
N ALA A 67 15.91 5.91 -5.77
CA ALA A 67 15.49 6.15 -7.15
C ALA A 67 15.67 4.87 -8.00
N GLY A 68 14.68 4.55 -8.83
CA GLY A 68 14.71 3.36 -9.70
C GLY A 68 14.70 2.00 -8.97
N ARG A 69 14.53 1.95 -7.64
CA ARG A 69 14.56 0.70 -6.87
C ARG A 69 13.18 0.26 -6.43
N THR A 70 13.10 -1.03 -6.10
CA THR A 70 11.93 -1.64 -5.46
C THR A 70 12.32 -2.06 -4.05
N ALA A 71 11.47 -1.78 -3.07
CA ALA A 71 11.69 -2.17 -1.69
C ALA A 71 10.42 -2.78 -1.07
N THR A 72 10.62 -3.69 -0.13
CA THR A 72 9.53 -4.22 0.68
C THR A 72 9.40 -3.38 1.94
N VAL A 73 8.24 -2.77 2.12
CA VAL A 73 7.91 -1.95 3.29
C VAL A 73 7.05 -2.77 4.23
N GLU A 74 7.45 -2.85 5.50
CA GLU A 74 6.66 -3.47 6.55
C GLU A 74 5.87 -2.40 7.32
N ALA A 75 4.54 -2.40 7.17
CA ALA A 75 3.65 -1.55 7.95
C ALA A 75 3.17 -2.27 9.20
N LYS A 76 3.46 -1.69 10.38
CA LYS A 76 2.94 -2.20 11.64
C LYS A 76 1.45 -1.95 11.71
N LEU A 77 0.68 -2.97 12.10
CA LEU A 77 -0.74 -2.80 12.31
C LEU A 77 -1.01 -1.94 13.55
N SER A 78 -1.92 -0.98 13.41
CA SER A 78 -2.47 -0.21 14.51
C SER A 78 -3.28 -1.13 15.45
N ALA A 79 -3.66 -0.64 16.63
CA ALA A 79 -4.56 -1.40 17.51
C ALA A 79 -5.88 -1.75 16.81
N ALA A 80 -6.43 -0.82 16.04
CA ALA A 80 -7.64 -1.04 15.24
C ALA A 80 -7.39 -2.06 14.11
N GLY A 81 -6.25 -1.98 13.42
CA GLY A 81 -5.88 -2.94 12.38
C GLY A 81 -5.70 -4.35 12.91
N ARG A 82 -5.11 -4.51 14.09
CA ARG A 82 -5.01 -5.80 14.79
C ARG A 82 -6.38 -6.36 15.14
N ARG A 83 -7.31 -5.52 15.64
CA ARG A 83 -8.71 -5.93 15.91
C ARG A 83 -9.42 -6.39 14.65
N VAL A 84 -9.28 -5.65 13.54
CA VAL A 84 -9.88 -6.02 12.24
C VAL A 84 -9.30 -7.33 11.72
N ALA A 85 -7.97 -7.48 11.76
CA ALA A 85 -7.29 -8.71 11.34
C ALA A 85 -7.63 -9.94 12.19
N ALA A 86 -7.91 -9.74 13.48
CA ALA A 86 -8.36 -10.81 14.35
C ALA A 86 -9.79 -11.28 14.00
N ARG A 87 -10.67 -10.37 13.56
CA ARG A 87 -12.07 -10.66 13.24
C ARG A 87 -12.30 -11.13 11.80
N LYS A 88 -11.45 -10.74 10.86
CA LYS A 88 -11.65 -11.00 9.42
C LYS A 88 -10.42 -11.64 8.80
N ALA A 89 -10.61 -12.79 8.13
CA ALA A 89 -9.55 -13.46 7.37
C ALA A 89 -9.11 -12.68 6.12
N LYS A 90 -10.05 -11.92 5.52
CA LYS A 90 -9.80 -11.06 4.35
C LYS A 90 -10.46 -9.70 4.59
N THR A 91 -9.74 -8.62 4.33
CA THR A 91 -10.23 -7.26 4.47
C THR A 91 -9.88 -6.45 3.23
N PRO A 92 -10.86 -5.94 2.47
CA PRO A 92 -10.59 -5.02 1.38
C PRO A 92 -10.03 -3.71 1.94
N ALA A 93 -8.93 -3.23 1.35
CA ALA A 93 -8.20 -2.08 1.82
C ALA A 93 -7.69 -1.22 0.65
N THR A 94 -7.25 -0.01 0.98
CA THR A 94 -6.55 0.88 0.07
C THR A 94 -5.20 1.21 0.69
N VAL A 95 -4.15 1.02 -0.10
CA VAL A 95 -2.82 1.55 0.19
C VAL A 95 -2.76 2.95 -0.37
N GLU A 96 -2.40 3.90 0.48
CA GLU A 96 -2.13 5.29 0.13
C GLU A 96 -0.67 5.55 0.41
N ILE A 97 0.10 5.91 -0.61
CA ILE A 97 1.48 6.35 -0.49
C ILE A 97 1.49 7.85 -0.73
N ASP A 98 1.86 8.59 0.29
CA ASP A 98 2.10 10.03 0.18
C ASP A 98 3.62 10.25 0.18
N LEU A 99 4.16 10.72 -0.95
CA LEU A 99 5.58 11.04 -1.13
C LEU A 99 5.85 12.56 -1.04
N GLY A 100 4.90 13.34 -0.51
CA GLY A 100 4.98 14.79 -0.49
C GLY A 100 5.12 15.38 -1.89
N ALA A 101 6.24 16.06 -2.13
CA ALA A 101 6.53 16.72 -3.41
C ALA A 101 6.60 15.74 -4.61
N ALA A 102 6.91 14.46 -4.38
CA ALA A 102 6.94 13.45 -5.44
C ALA A 102 5.55 12.86 -5.77
N GLY A 103 4.49 13.36 -5.14
CA GLY A 103 3.10 13.03 -5.43
C GLY A 103 2.49 11.96 -4.52
N ARG A 104 1.23 11.63 -4.79
CA ARG A 104 0.48 10.60 -4.06
C ARG A 104 0.06 9.47 -4.99
N ALA A 105 0.21 8.23 -4.52
CA ALA A 105 -0.27 7.03 -5.19
C ALA A 105 -1.30 6.33 -4.31
N THR A 106 -2.39 5.84 -4.91
CA THR A 106 -3.37 5.00 -4.20
C THR A 106 -3.60 3.70 -4.96
N LYS A 107 -3.73 2.59 -4.23
CA LYS A 107 -4.00 1.29 -4.83
C LYS A 107 -4.98 0.47 -4.00
N ALA A 108 -5.92 -0.17 -4.70
CA ALA A 108 -6.79 -1.20 -4.16
C ALA A 108 -5.98 -2.45 -3.80
N VAL A 109 -6.14 -2.95 -2.57
CA VAL A 109 -5.53 -4.21 -2.16
C VAL A 109 -6.48 -5.02 -1.28
N THR A 110 -6.21 -6.31 -1.15
CA THR A 110 -6.85 -7.16 -0.14
C THR A 110 -5.83 -7.53 0.92
N VAL A 111 -6.13 -7.24 2.19
CA VAL A 111 -5.30 -7.65 3.32
C VAL A 111 -5.79 -9.01 3.81
N ARG A 112 -4.89 -9.97 3.92
CA ARG A 112 -5.19 -11.33 4.39
C ARG A 112 -4.38 -11.66 5.64
N ARG A 113 -5.01 -12.35 6.58
CA ARG A 113 -4.31 -12.99 7.71
C ARG A 113 -3.46 -14.15 7.21
#